data_AF-A0ABD3XZ59-F1
#
_entry.id   AF-A0ABD3XZ59-F1
#
_cell.length_a   1.000
_cell.length_b   1.000
_cell.length_c   1.000
_cell.angle_alpha   90.00
_cell.angle_beta   90.00
_cell.angle_gamma   90.00
#
_symmetry.space_group_name_H-M   'P 1'
#
loop_
_entity.id
_entity.type
_entity.pdbx_description
1 polymer ?
#
loop_
_entity_poly.entity_id
_entity_poly.type
_entity_poly.pdbx_seq_one_letter_code
_entity_poly.pdbx_strand_id
1 'polypeptide(L)'
;MFTPLKDLPVGKNWTLDELNERKVQMLIPVIAYISIAMVFGTFGNALVLYINIFFLKLRNSTHRHFIVFLALADITFCMIGDPFIIGVLTHPYKFTNVLACKSIRAFTYCNAVISVLVLFVIAFDRYRRICRPKGKQFSIKKYIYHLRKNCVR
;
A
#
# COMPACT_ATOMS: atom_id res chain seq x y z
N MET A 1 -1.57 32.59 7.11
CA MET A 1 -2.48 31.80 7.96
C MET A 1 -3.54 31.21 7.04
N PHE A 2 -3.54 29.89 6.84
CA PHE A 2 -4.51 29.23 5.96
C PHE A 2 -5.89 29.24 6.65
N THR A 3 -6.85 29.96 6.09
CA THR A 3 -8.24 29.87 6.55
C THR A 3 -8.85 28.58 5.99
N PRO A 4 -9.31 27.65 6.84
CA PRO A 4 -10.02 26.47 6.38
C PRO A 4 -11.28 26.88 5.60
N LEU A 5 -11.67 26.11 4.58
CA LEU A 5 -12.82 26.44 3.71
C LEU A 5 -14.14 26.67 4.46
N LYS A 6 -14.28 26.09 5.65
CA LYS A 6 -15.45 26.27 6.52
C LYS A 6 -15.60 27.71 7.05
N ASP A 7 -14.52 28.49 7.00
CA ASP A 7 -14.44 29.86 7.53
C ASP A 7 -14.49 30.92 6.41
N LEU A 8 -14.90 30.52 5.19
CA LEU A 8 -15.09 31.46 4.08
C LEU A 8 -16.34 32.34 4.30
N PRO A 9 -16.28 33.65 3.95
CA PRO A 9 -17.44 34.52 4.05
C PRO A 9 -18.59 34.02 3.15
N VAL A 10 -19.74 33.79 3.79
CA VAL A 10 -20.99 33.37 3.14
C VAL A 10 -21.58 34.58 2.44
N GLY A 11 -21.80 34.49 1.12
CA GLY A 11 -22.34 35.60 0.29
C GLY A 11 -21.39 36.11 -0.79
N LYS A 12 -20.13 35.65 -0.82
CA LYS A 12 -19.23 35.87 -1.97
C LYS A 12 -19.43 34.78 -3.02
N ASN A 13 -19.56 35.17 -4.29
CA ASN A 13 -19.51 34.23 -5.42
C ASN A 13 -18.06 33.82 -5.66
N TRP A 14 -17.77 32.55 -5.44
CA TRP A 14 -16.43 31.99 -5.65
C TRP A 14 -16.38 31.21 -6.95
N THR A 15 -15.26 31.32 -7.66
CA THR A 15 -15.03 30.46 -8.83
C THR A 15 -14.57 29.07 -8.39
N LEU A 16 -14.83 28.04 -9.21
CA LEU A 16 -14.32 26.68 -8.97
C LEU A 16 -12.80 26.65 -8.87
N ASP A 17 -12.11 27.52 -9.62
CA ASP A 17 -10.65 27.64 -9.62
C ASP A 17 -10.13 28.13 -8.28
N GLU A 18 -10.75 29.18 -7.71
CA GLU A 18 -10.37 29.72 -6.40
C GLU A 18 -10.56 28.70 -5.26
N LEU A 19 -11.65 27.91 -5.31
CA LEU A 19 -11.86 26.82 -4.35
C LEU A 19 -10.83 25.71 -4.50
N ASN A 20 -10.51 25.35 -5.75
CA ASN A 20 -9.50 24.34 -6.06
C ASN A 20 -8.14 24.73 -5.52
N GLU A 21 -7.66 25.94 -5.81
CA GLU A 21 -6.37 26.43 -5.33
C GLU A 21 -6.30 26.45 -3.80
N ARG A 22 -7.33 26.97 -3.13
CA ARG A 22 -7.38 26.99 -1.65
C ARG A 22 -7.33 25.59 -1.06
N LYS A 23 -8.03 24.63 -1.67
CA LYS A 23 -8.02 23.24 -1.21
C LYS A 23 -6.68 22.58 -1.45
N VAL A 24 -6.08 22.76 -2.61
CA VAL A 24 -4.75 22.26 -2.96
C VAL A 24 -3.71 22.80 -1.97
N GLN A 25 -3.76 24.08 -1.63
CA GLN A 25 -2.86 24.69 -0.66
C GLN A 25 -2.89 23.99 0.71
N MET A 26 -4.07 23.63 1.20
CA MET A 26 -4.21 22.83 2.44
C MET A 26 -3.71 21.39 2.29
N LEU A 27 -3.70 20.86 1.06
CA LEU A 27 -3.26 19.50 0.74
C LEU A 27 -1.78 19.40 0.38
N ILE A 28 -1.06 20.52 0.20
CA ILE A 28 0.40 20.56 -0.06
C ILE A 28 1.19 19.62 0.88
N PRO A 29 1.02 19.66 2.22
CA PRO A 29 1.79 18.76 3.10
C PRO A 29 1.48 17.27 2.84
N VAL A 30 0.24 16.94 2.48
CA VAL A 30 -0.16 15.57 2.15
C VAL A 30 0.45 15.14 0.83
N ILE A 31 0.41 16.00 -0.20
CA ILE A 31 1.03 15.76 -1.50
C ILE A 31 2.54 15.56 -1.35
N ALA A 32 3.22 16.41 -0.57
CA ALA A 32 4.64 16.29 -0.29
C ALA A 32 4.98 14.97 0.41
N TYR A 33 4.20 14.58 1.42
CA TYR A 33 4.37 13.31 2.11
C TYR A 33 4.22 12.11 1.17
N ILE A 34 3.17 12.09 0.34
CA ILE A 34 2.91 11.00 -0.61
C ILE A 34 4.03 10.93 -1.65
N SER A 35 4.50 12.06 -2.18
CA SER A 35 5.63 12.09 -3.13
C SER A 35 6.92 11.51 -2.53
N ILE A 36 7.21 11.83 -1.27
CA ILE A 36 8.37 11.27 -0.56
C ILE A 36 8.16 9.77 -0.33
N ALA A 37 6.99 9.37 0.16
CA ALA A 37 6.64 7.98 0.41
C ALA A 37 6.71 7.14 -0.88
N MET A 38 6.31 7.68 -2.02
CA MET A 38 6.40 7.05 -3.34
C MET A 38 7.86 6.71 -3.70
N VAL A 39 8.79 7.64 -3.48
CA VAL A 39 10.23 7.42 -3.77
C VAL A 39 10.80 6.34 -2.85
N PHE A 40 10.63 6.50 -1.54
CA PHE A 40 11.17 5.55 -0.55
C PHE A 40 10.49 4.18 -0.62
N GLY A 41 9.18 4.15 -0.89
CA GLY A 41 8.38 2.94 -1.05
C GLY A 41 8.80 2.15 -2.29
N THR A 42 8.99 2.82 -3.42
CA THR A 42 9.48 2.17 -4.64
C THR A 42 10.89 1.62 -4.42
N PHE A 43 11.81 2.44 -3.91
CA PHE A 43 13.19 2.03 -3.68
C PHE A 43 13.30 0.88 -2.66
N GLY A 44 12.62 1.01 -1.52
CA GLY A 44 12.64 0.02 -0.45
C GLY A 44 12.08 -1.32 -0.89
N ASN A 45 10.92 -1.33 -1.56
CA ASN A 45 10.30 -2.57 -2.02
C ASN A 45 11.06 -3.18 -3.20
N ALA A 46 11.67 -2.38 -4.08
CA ALA A 46 12.57 -2.88 -5.12
C ALA A 46 13.82 -3.56 -4.51
N LEU A 47 14.41 -2.98 -3.47
CA LEU A 47 15.53 -3.58 -2.76
C LEU A 47 15.14 -4.90 -2.09
N VAL A 48 13.97 -4.96 -1.45
CA VAL A 48 13.42 -6.21 -0.88
C VAL A 48 13.29 -7.27 -1.96
N LEU A 49 12.73 -6.92 -3.12
CA LEU A 49 12.56 -7.84 -4.24
C LEU A 49 13.93 -8.32 -4.78
N TYR A 50 14.88 -7.41 -4.96
CA TYR A 50 16.24 -7.69 -5.41
C TYR A 50 16.96 -8.65 -4.46
N ILE A 51 17.04 -8.33 -3.16
CA ILE A 51 17.68 -9.19 -2.16
C ILE A 51 17.03 -10.57 -2.14
N ASN A 52 15.71 -10.61 -2.24
CA ASN A 52 14.95 -11.85 -2.18
C ASN A 52 15.19 -12.75 -3.41
N ILE A 53 15.29 -12.19 -4.61
CA ILE A 53 15.53 -12.94 -5.85
C ILE A 53 16.99 -13.40 -5.93
N PHE A 54 17.95 -12.52 -5.63
CA PHE A 54 19.36 -12.77 -5.90
C PHE A 54 20.12 -13.42 -4.73
N PHE A 55 19.85 -13.05 -3.48
CA PHE A 55 20.65 -13.50 -2.32
C PHE A 55 20.00 -14.63 -1.51
N LEU A 56 18.67 -14.72 -1.48
CA LEU A 56 17.94 -15.67 -0.64
C LEU A 56 17.50 -16.95 -1.37
N LYS A 57 18.11 -17.25 -2.53
CA LYS A 57 17.74 -18.35 -3.46
C LYS A 57 17.72 -19.75 -2.82
N LEU A 58 18.39 -19.95 -1.68
CA LEU A 58 18.64 -21.26 -1.06
C LEU A 58 17.63 -21.70 0.02
N ARG A 59 16.67 -20.86 0.45
CA ARG A 59 15.73 -21.23 1.54
C ARG A 59 14.26 -21.06 1.15
N ASN A 60 13.72 -22.06 0.45
CA ASN A 60 12.30 -22.18 0.11
C ASN A 60 11.43 -22.21 1.38
N SER A 61 10.91 -21.06 1.79
CA SER A 61 10.02 -20.90 2.94
C SER A 61 8.76 -20.15 2.50
N THR A 62 7.62 -20.58 3.02
CA THR A 62 6.29 -19.93 2.94
C THR A 62 6.38 -18.40 2.93
N HIS A 63 7.16 -17.85 3.85
CA HIS A 63 7.31 -16.42 4.09
C HIS A 63 7.88 -15.65 2.91
N ARG A 64 8.68 -16.31 2.05
CA ARG A 64 9.26 -15.67 0.88
C ARG A 64 8.18 -15.22 -0.11
N HIS A 65 7.18 -16.07 -0.34
CA HIS A 65 6.09 -15.77 -1.28
C HIS A 65 5.24 -14.58 -0.79
N PHE A 66 4.95 -14.53 0.52
CA PHE A 66 4.26 -13.38 1.12
C PHE A 66 5.06 -12.09 1.00
N ILE A 67 6.37 -12.13 1.26
CA ILE A 67 7.24 -10.96 1.16
C ILE A 67 7.38 -10.48 -0.29
N VAL A 68 7.54 -11.40 -1.26
CA VAL A 68 7.62 -11.06 -2.68
C VAL A 68 6.30 -10.49 -3.19
N PHE A 69 5.16 -11.10 -2.82
CA PHE A 69 3.85 -10.60 -3.19
C PHE A 69 3.58 -9.21 -2.61
N LEU A 70 3.94 -8.99 -1.34
CA LEU A 70 3.84 -7.67 -0.70
C LEU A 70 4.71 -6.64 -1.45
N ALA A 71 5.97 -6.96 -1.73
CA ALA A 71 6.87 -6.04 -2.44
C ALA A 71 6.35 -5.68 -3.84
N LEU A 72 5.78 -6.64 -4.58
CA LEU A 72 5.16 -6.39 -5.88
C LEU A 72 3.90 -5.52 -5.78
N ALA A 73 3.05 -5.78 -4.76
CA ALA A 73 1.86 -4.98 -4.52
C ALA A 73 2.22 -3.53 -4.17
N ASP A 74 3.18 -3.32 -3.28
CA ASP A 74 3.63 -1.99 -2.87
C ASP A 74 4.32 -1.23 -4.01
N ILE A 75 5.16 -1.87 -4.82
CA ILE A 75 5.73 -1.23 -6.03
C ILE A 75 4.62 -0.81 -6.99
N THR A 76 3.62 -1.68 -7.20
CA THR A 76 2.48 -1.37 -8.07
C THR A 76 1.69 -0.17 -7.52
N PHE A 77 1.46 -0.15 -6.21
CA PHE A 77 0.80 0.96 -5.53
C PHE A 77 1.60 2.26 -5.64
N CYS A 78 2.91 2.23 -5.40
CA CYS A 78 3.76 3.41 -5.53
C CYS A 78 3.86 3.92 -6.97
N MET A 79 3.86 3.04 -7.97
CA MET A 79 4.01 3.46 -9.37
C MET A 79 2.70 3.91 -10.02
N ILE A 80 1.54 3.41 -9.56
CA ILE A 80 0.24 3.68 -10.19
C ILE A 80 -0.70 4.40 -9.24
N GLY A 81 -0.80 3.93 -8.00
CA GLY A 81 -1.68 4.48 -6.98
C GLY A 81 -1.25 5.87 -6.54
N ASP A 82 0.00 6.04 -6.10
CA ASP A 82 0.49 7.32 -5.57
C ASP A 82 0.42 8.47 -6.59
N PRO A 83 0.85 8.32 -7.86
CA PRO A 83 0.71 9.37 -8.87
C PRO A 83 -0.75 9.74 -9.15
N PHE A 84 -1.63 8.74 -9.16
CA PHE A 84 -3.06 8.97 -9.36
C PHE A 84 -3.66 9.76 -8.20
N ILE A 85 -3.28 9.43 -6.95
CA ILE A 85 -3.70 10.16 -5.76
C ILE A 85 -3.20 11.61 -5.83
N ILE A 86 -1.94 11.84 -6.20
CA ILE A 86 -1.40 13.19 -6.38
C ILE A 86 -2.21 13.97 -7.45
N GLY A 87 -2.58 13.33 -8.55
CA GLY A 87 -3.45 13.93 -9.58
C GLY A 87 -4.81 14.36 -9.05
N VAL A 88 -5.44 13.54 -8.20
CA VAL A 88 -6.73 13.87 -7.56
C VAL A 88 -6.56 15.00 -6.53
N LEU A 89 -5.49 14.97 -5.73
CA LEU A 89 -5.22 15.97 -4.70
C LEU A 89 -4.81 17.34 -5.25
N THR A 90 -4.28 17.39 -6.48
CA THR A 90 -3.99 18.64 -7.21
C THR A 90 -5.23 19.24 -7.90
N HIS A 91 -6.28 18.44 -8.08
CA HIS A 91 -7.53 18.85 -8.74
C HIS A 91 -8.79 18.44 -7.95
N PRO A 92 -8.88 18.73 -6.63
CA PRO A 92 -9.92 18.20 -5.75
C PRO A 92 -11.35 18.59 -6.15
N TYR A 93 -11.55 19.74 -6.80
CA TYR A 93 -12.87 20.19 -7.27
C TYR A 93 -13.09 20.04 -8.78
N LYS A 94 -12.02 19.78 -9.54
CA LYS A 94 -12.10 19.59 -11.00
C LYS A 94 -12.18 18.12 -11.41
N PHE A 95 -11.93 17.20 -10.49
CA PHE A 95 -12.01 15.77 -10.77
C PHE A 95 -13.47 15.28 -10.79
N THR A 96 -14.05 15.13 -11.98
CA THR A 96 -15.47 14.78 -12.17
C THR A 96 -15.74 13.27 -12.23
N ASN A 97 -14.71 12.43 -12.35
CA ASN A 97 -14.88 10.99 -12.47
C ASN A 97 -15.10 10.32 -11.11
N VAL A 98 -16.36 10.21 -10.70
CA VAL A 98 -16.78 9.63 -9.42
C VAL A 98 -16.30 8.18 -9.25
N LEU A 99 -16.36 7.37 -10.31
CA LEU A 99 -15.96 5.97 -10.27
C LEU A 99 -14.46 5.85 -9.96
N ALA A 100 -13.63 6.60 -10.68
CA ALA A 100 -12.20 6.58 -10.48
C ALA A 100 -11.80 7.08 -9.08
N CYS A 101 -12.47 8.12 -8.56
CA CYS A 101 -12.26 8.64 -7.21
C CYS A 101 -12.63 7.61 -6.12
N LYS A 102 -13.74 6.88 -6.30
CA LYS A 102 -14.17 5.85 -5.36
C LYS A 102 -13.24 4.63 -5.40
N SER A 103 -12.86 4.21 -6.60
CA SER A 103 -11.97 3.07 -6.82
C SER A 103 -10.58 3.32 -6.24
N ILE A 104 -9.99 4.52 -6.45
CA ILE A 104 -8.67 4.81 -5.88
C ILE A 104 -8.71 4.83 -4.35
N ARG A 105 -9.74 5.43 -3.74
CA ARG A 105 -9.88 5.44 -2.26
C ARG A 105 -10.04 4.03 -1.72
N ALA A 106 -10.81 3.18 -2.39
CA ALA A 106 -10.92 1.76 -2.04
C ALA A 106 -9.56 1.06 -2.17
N PHE A 107 -8.82 1.29 -3.25
CA PHE A 107 -7.50 0.71 -3.48
C PHE A 107 -6.48 1.12 -2.41
N THR A 108 -6.44 2.40 -2.02
CA THR A 108 -5.60 2.89 -0.92
C THR A 108 -5.92 2.19 0.40
N TYR A 109 -7.21 2.03 0.71
CA TYR A 109 -7.63 1.34 1.93
C TYR A 109 -7.26 -0.15 1.90
N CYS A 110 -7.48 -0.81 0.76
CA CYS A 110 -7.07 -2.20 0.56
C CYS A 110 -5.57 -2.38 0.74
N ASN A 111 -4.74 -1.49 0.17
CA ASN A 111 -3.28 -1.56 0.34
C ASN A 111 -2.89 -1.46 1.82
N ALA A 112 -3.44 -0.47 2.53
CA ALA A 112 -3.19 -0.31 3.97
C ALA A 112 -3.59 -1.54 4.79
N VAL A 113 -4.75 -2.14 4.50
CA VAL A 113 -5.22 -3.37 5.16
C VAL A 113 -4.29 -4.55 4.86
N ILE A 114 -3.88 -4.72 3.60
CA ILE A 114 -2.94 -5.78 3.20
C ILE A 114 -1.61 -5.66 3.94
N SER A 115 -1.02 -4.45 4.00
CA SER A 115 0.24 -4.23 4.71
C SER A 115 0.12 -4.59 6.20
N VAL A 116 -0.95 -4.15 6.88
CA VAL A 116 -1.19 -4.48 8.29
C VAL A 116 -1.39 -5.98 8.50
N LEU A 117 -2.15 -6.64 7.63
CA LEU A 117 -2.36 -8.10 7.71
C LEU A 117 -1.06 -8.87 7.51
N VAL A 118 -0.21 -8.45 6.56
CA VAL A 118 1.08 -9.12 6.35
C VAL A 118 2.01 -8.91 7.54
N LEU A 119 2.07 -7.71 8.12
CA LEU A 119 2.82 -7.45 9.35
C LEU A 119 2.31 -8.31 10.51
N PHE A 120 0.99 -8.43 10.65
CA PHE A 120 0.38 -9.29 11.67
C PHE A 120 0.75 -10.77 11.46
N VAL A 121 0.68 -11.28 10.23
CA VAL A 121 1.07 -12.66 9.91
C VAL A 121 2.55 -12.91 10.21
N ILE A 122 3.43 -11.95 9.89
CA ILE A 122 4.86 -12.03 10.20
C ILE A 122 5.07 -12.05 11.72
N ALA A 123 4.43 -11.15 12.46
CA ALA A 123 4.53 -11.08 13.92
C ALA A 123 4.00 -12.36 14.57
N PHE A 124 2.86 -12.88 14.10
CA PHE A 124 2.27 -14.11 14.60
C PHE A 124 3.14 -15.33 14.34
N ASP A 125 3.76 -15.45 13.16
CA ASP A 125 4.73 -16.52 12.88
C ASP A 125 5.93 -16.46 13.84
N ARG A 126 6.46 -15.25 14.10
CA ARG A 126 7.57 -15.05 15.04
C ARG A 126 7.19 -15.48 16.44
N TYR A 127 6.01 -15.05 16.90
CA TYR A 127 5.46 -15.48 18.18
C TYR A 127 5.33 -17.01 18.28
N ARG A 128 4.77 -17.66 17.25
CA ARG A 128 4.60 -19.12 17.22
C ARG A 128 5.93 -19.86 17.26
N ARG A 129 6.96 -19.39 16.56
CA ARG A 129 8.28 -20.03 16.55
C ARG A 129 8.99 -19.93 17.90
N ILE A 130 8.88 -18.78 18.57
CA ILE A 130 9.54 -18.53 19.86
C ILE A 130 8.78 -19.24 20.99
N CYS A 131 7.47 -19.01 21.08
CA CYS A 131 6.68 -19.45 22.23
C CYS A 131 6.12 -20.87 22.08
N ARG A 132 6.01 -21.42 20.86
CA ARG A 132 5.49 -22.77 20.61
C ARG A 132 6.34 -23.56 19.60
N PRO A 133 7.62 -23.86 19.93
CA PRO A 133 8.54 -24.54 19.03
C PRO A 133 8.09 -25.95 18.60
N LYS A 134 7.31 -26.65 19.43
CA LYS A 134 6.73 -27.98 19.12
C LYS A 134 5.35 -27.94 18.44
N GLY A 135 4.79 -26.76 18.19
CA GLY A 135 3.46 -26.60 17.58
C GLY A 135 3.46 -26.71 16.05
N LYS A 136 2.28 -26.88 15.43
CA LYS A 136 2.12 -26.81 13.96
C LYS A 136 2.56 -25.41 13.48
N GLN A 137 3.68 -25.33 12.77
CA GLN A 137 4.18 -24.12 12.12
C GLN A 137 3.48 -23.89 10.76
N PHE A 138 3.38 -22.64 10.31
CA PHE A 138 2.88 -22.28 8.98
C PHE A 138 3.86 -22.74 7.89
N SER A 139 3.82 -24.03 7.59
CA SER A 139 4.64 -24.65 6.55
C SER A 139 3.77 -24.91 5.33
N ILE A 140 3.85 -24.01 4.33
CA ILE A 140 3.36 -24.27 2.97
C ILE A 140 4.01 -25.53 2.40
N LYS A 141 5.23 -25.92 2.86
CA LYS A 141 5.81 -27.21 2.50
C LYS A 141 4.92 -28.38 2.89
N LYS A 142 4.14 -28.30 3.98
CA LYS A 142 3.19 -29.36 4.35
C LYS A 142 2.01 -29.42 3.38
N TYR A 143 1.56 -28.27 2.87
CA TYR A 143 0.48 -28.19 1.87
C TYR A 143 0.95 -28.63 0.48
N ILE A 144 2.13 -28.18 0.02
CA ILE A 144 2.73 -28.60 -1.26
C ILE A 144 3.16 -30.07 -1.20
N TYR A 145 3.67 -30.57 -0.07
CA TYR A 145 3.98 -31.99 0.09
C TYR A 145 2.71 -32.85 0.04
N HIS A 146 1.62 -32.42 0.69
CA HIS A 146 0.33 -33.13 0.58
C HIS A 146 -0.27 -33.06 -0.82
N LEU A 147 -0.22 -31.91 -1.49
CA LEU A 147 -0.68 -31.76 -2.87
C LEU A 147 0.16 -32.62 -3.83
N ARG A 148 1.49 -32.64 -3.69
CA ARG A 148 2.38 -33.45 -4.51
C ARG A 148 2.18 -34.95 -4.24
N LYS A 149 1.79 -35.35 -3.02
CA LYS A 149 1.48 -36.74 -2.68
C LYS A 149 0.09 -37.19 -3.17
N ASN A 150 -0.88 -36.26 -3.21
CA ASN A 150 -2.23 -36.51 -3.71
C ASN A 150 -2.36 -36.40 -5.24
N CYS A 151 -1.40 -35.77 -5.93
CA CYS A 151 -1.38 -35.70 -7.40
C CYS A 151 -0.61 -36.87 -8.05
N VAL A 152 0.11 -37.67 -7.26
CA VAL A 152 0.90 -38.84 -7.72
C VAL A 152 0.21 -40.16 -7.33
N ARG A 153 -1.03 -40.10 -6.87
CA ARG A 153 -1.90 -41.26 -6.59
C ARG A 153 -3.14 -41.14 -7.44
#